data_AF-A0AAW0W4R7-F1
#
_entry.id   AF-A0AAW0W4R7-F1
#
_cell.length_a   1.000
_cell.length_b   1.000
_cell.length_c   1.000
_cell.angle_alpha   90.00
_cell.angle_beta   90.00
_cell.angle_gamma   90.00
#
_symmetry.space_group_name_H-M   'P 1'
#
loop_
_entity.id
_entity.type
_entity.pdbx_description
1 polymer ?
#
loop_
_entity_poly.entity_id
_entity_poly.type
_entity_poly.pdbx_seq_one_letter_code
_entity_poly.pdbx_strand_id
1 'polypeptide(L)'
;MKLLVGFLVPLVMLSRLFHNRHKTQSEVWVAEGSPVVYVAAVLEYEPNNEWNEAGDGVTIIRENSRILAEYAALARAEGADLLVAPEYGVPSLMIFQLDDEFFTMAQFVPNPDLKAVPCDLDIDPGNIEAMRTLSCAALENEIYLVADLIEASPCRNDTAESYPFKTSLDTAYECPDTGYIYYNTQVVYDRHGTVIARYRKKNLFGEYPVLPGTESDDTAIFTTDFGVTFTLQICFDIGHYHPALNNVVTRGITDVITSSAWVDML
;
A
#
# COMPACT_ATOMS: atom_id res chain seq x y z
N MET A 1 -10.68 -3.35 -17.28
CA MET A 1 -10.41 -2.30 -16.29
C MET A 1 -11.70 -1.95 -15.57
N LYS A 2 -11.76 -2.21 -14.27
CA LYS A 2 -12.95 -1.98 -13.44
C LYS A 2 -12.52 -1.34 -12.11
N LEU A 3 -13.07 -0.18 -11.79
CA LEU A 3 -13.04 0.39 -10.44
C LEU A 3 -14.34 -0.03 -9.76
N LEU A 4 -14.25 -0.76 -8.66
CA LEU A 4 -15.40 -1.13 -7.84
C LEU A 4 -15.42 -0.20 -6.63
N VAL A 5 -16.44 0.65 -6.55
CA VAL A 5 -16.70 1.51 -5.39
C VAL A 5 -17.87 0.88 -4.61
N GLY A 6 -17.63 0.53 -3.35
CA GLY A 6 -18.58 -0.18 -2.51
C GLY A 6 -18.72 0.45 -1.13
N PHE A 7 -19.93 0.40 -0.58
CA PHE A 7 -20.18 0.68 0.83
C PHE A 7 -19.95 -0.59 1.65
N LEU A 8 -18.94 -0.60 2.50
CA LEU A 8 -18.81 -1.61 3.54
C LEU A 8 -19.64 -1.16 4.75
N VAL A 9 -20.78 -1.80 4.93
CA VAL A 9 -21.67 -1.56 6.08
C VAL A 9 -21.53 -2.75 7.04
N PRO A 10 -21.10 -2.56 8.30
CA PRO A 10 -21.37 -3.54 9.34
C PRO A 10 -22.90 -3.61 9.51
N LEU A 11 -23.45 -4.75 9.11
CA LEU A 11 -24.86 -5.08 8.92
C LEU A 11 -25.86 -4.42 9.91
N VAL A 12 -26.45 -3.26 9.56
CA VAL A 12 -27.81 -2.84 9.98
C VAL A 12 -28.44 -1.98 8.87
N MET A 13 -29.49 -2.48 8.22
CA MET A 13 -30.29 -1.74 7.24
C MET A 13 -31.06 -0.57 7.87
N LEU A 14 -30.98 0.61 7.26
CA LEU A 14 -32.13 1.52 7.12
C LEU A 14 -31.94 2.43 5.91
N SER A 15 -32.71 2.15 4.86
CA SER A 15 -32.85 2.97 3.65
C SER A 15 -33.46 4.35 3.96
N ARG A 16 -32.87 5.44 3.45
CA ARG A 16 -33.64 6.68 3.18
C ARG A 16 -33.18 7.39 1.91
N LEU A 17 -34.19 7.88 1.21
CA LEU A 17 -34.17 8.53 -0.09
C LEU A 17 -33.32 9.81 -0.12
N PHE A 18 -32.58 9.99 -1.20
CA PHE A 18 -31.95 11.26 -1.56
C PHE A 18 -33.01 12.35 -1.75
N HIS A 19 -32.90 13.42 -0.96
CA HIS A 19 -33.59 14.68 -1.22
C HIS A 19 -32.54 15.79 -1.20
N ASN A 20 -32.40 16.48 -2.34
CA ASN A 20 -31.61 17.69 -2.51
C ASN A 20 -31.77 18.64 -1.32
N ARG A 21 -30.66 19.13 -0.75
CA ARG A 21 -30.66 20.41 -0.03
C ARG A 21 -29.27 21.05 0.04
N HIS A 22 -29.33 22.37 -0.12
CA HIS A 22 -28.26 23.35 -0.09
C HIS A 22 -27.35 23.25 1.14
N LYS A 23 -26.08 23.66 0.94
CA LYS A 23 -25.09 23.93 2.00
C LYS A 23 -25.65 24.85 3.08
N THR A 24 -25.98 24.27 4.23
CA THR A 24 -25.98 24.94 5.52
C THR A 24 -25.12 24.09 6.44
N GLN A 25 -24.04 24.67 6.99
CA GLN A 25 -23.27 24.06 8.07
C GLN A 25 -24.20 23.92 9.28
N SER A 26 -24.75 22.72 9.45
CA SER A 26 -25.29 22.27 10.72
C SER A 26 -24.25 21.36 11.35
N GLU A 27 -23.80 21.67 12.57
CA GLU A 27 -23.02 20.74 13.39
C GLU A 27 -23.81 19.42 13.51
N VAL A 28 -23.26 18.37 12.93
CA VAL A 28 -23.83 17.02 13.00
C VAL A 28 -23.32 16.39 14.28
N TRP A 29 -24.21 16.20 15.25
CA TRP A 29 -23.91 15.43 16.46
C TRP A 29 -23.91 13.94 16.10
N VAL A 30 -22.73 13.32 16.09
CA VAL A 30 -22.61 11.86 15.96
C VAL A 30 -22.73 11.27 17.36
N ALA A 31 -23.77 10.48 17.61
CA ALA A 31 -23.96 9.82 18.90
C ALA A 31 -22.87 8.75 19.12
N GLU A 32 -22.37 8.63 20.34
CA GLU A 32 -21.49 7.54 20.75
C GLU A 32 -22.15 6.18 20.43
N GLY A 33 -21.45 5.33 19.67
CA GLY A 33 -21.99 4.07 19.16
C GLY A 33 -22.69 4.14 17.79
N SER A 34 -22.68 5.30 17.11
CA SER A 34 -23.12 5.36 15.71
C SER A 34 -22.17 4.55 14.81
N PRO A 35 -22.68 3.81 13.81
CA PRO A 35 -21.84 3.07 12.89
C PRO A 35 -20.94 4.02 12.11
N VAL A 36 -19.64 3.75 12.12
CA VAL A 36 -18.68 4.39 11.21
C VAL A 36 -18.96 3.84 9.81
N VAL A 37 -19.15 4.75 8.85
CA VAL A 37 -19.35 4.40 7.44
C VAL A 37 -18.23 5.03 6.64
N TYR A 38 -17.56 4.22 5.83
CA TYR A 38 -16.56 4.67 4.87
C TYR A 38 -16.87 4.05 3.50
N VAL A 39 -16.38 4.69 2.45
CA VAL A 39 -16.47 4.20 1.08
C VAL A 39 -15.11 3.70 0.65
N ALA A 40 -15.02 2.43 0.28
CA ALA A 40 -13.79 1.85 -0.27
C ALA A 40 -13.91 1.68 -1.78
N ALA A 41 -12.81 1.97 -2.47
CA ALA A 41 -12.60 1.63 -3.85
C ALA A 41 -11.51 0.54 -3.94
N VAL A 42 -11.71 -0.42 -4.83
CA VAL A 42 -10.69 -1.42 -5.17
C VAL A 42 -10.42 -1.36 -6.66
N LEU A 43 -9.14 -1.40 -7.02
CA LEU A 43 -8.68 -1.32 -8.40
C LEU A 43 -8.33 -2.71 -8.94
N GLU A 44 -8.93 -3.07 -10.07
CA GLU A 44 -8.51 -4.20 -10.89
C GLU A 44 -8.00 -3.69 -12.23
N TYR A 45 -6.69 -3.86 -12.48
CA TYR A 45 -6.06 -3.47 -13.72
C TYR A 45 -4.83 -4.34 -14.03
N GLU A 46 -4.40 -4.27 -15.29
CA GLU A 46 -3.18 -4.89 -15.79
C GLU A 46 -2.05 -3.84 -15.73
N PRO A 47 -1.02 -4.04 -14.89
CA PRO A 47 0.13 -3.14 -14.83
C PRO A 47 0.91 -3.13 -16.14
N ASN A 48 1.45 -1.96 -16.50
CA ASN A 48 2.47 -1.85 -17.53
C ASN A 48 3.66 -2.76 -17.18
N ASN A 49 4.19 -3.47 -18.17
CA ASN A 49 5.34 -4.36 -18.05
C ASN A 49 6.41 -4.08 -19.13
N GLU A 50 6.32 -2.94 -19.83
CA GLU A 50 7.27 -2.55 -20.86
C GLU A 50 8.55 -1.96 -20.24
N TRP A 51 9.68 -2.65 -20.44
CA TRP A 51 11.01 -2.19 -20.07
C TRP A 51 11.51 -1.13 -21.04
N ASN A 52 12.37 -0.24 -20.55
CA ASN A 52 13.05 0.70 -21.44
C ASN A 52 14.19 0.03 -22.22
N GLU A 53 14.71 0.73 -23.24
CA GLU A 53 15.82 0.23 -24.06
C GLU A 53 17.12 0.00 -23.24
N ALA A 54 17.24 0.60 -22.05
CA ALA A 54 18.38 0.47 -21.16
C ALA A 54 18.30 -0.76 -20.24
N GLY A 55 17.17 -1.50 -20.24
CA GLY A 55 16.96 -2.65 -19.36
C GLY A 55 16.73 -2.26 -17.89
N ASP A 56 16.34 -1.02 -17.60
CA ASP A 56 15.90 -0.66 -16.25
C ASP A 56 14.36 -0.59 -16.15
N GLY A 57 13.85 -0.94 -14.98
CA GLY A 57 12.42 -1.03 -14.71
C GLY A 57 11.80 0.31 -14.26
N VAL A 58 12.53 1.42 -14.40
CA VAL A 58 12.05 2.74 -13.94
C VAL A 58 10.79 3.15 -14.68
N THR A 59 10.69 2.86 -15.98
CA THR A 59 9.49 3.15 -16.78
C THR A 59 8.25 2.40 -16.27
N ILE A 60 8.42 1.16 -15.82
CA ILE A 60 7.34 0.35 -15.22
C ILE A 60 6.82 1.05 -13.96
N ILE A 61 7.75 1.37 -13.05
CA ILE A 61 7.43 2.02 -11.78
C ILE A 61 6.76 3.38 -12.00
N ARG A 62 7.32 4.20 -12.89
CA ARG A 62 6.79 5.52 -13.24
C ARG A 62 5.36 5.43 -13.76
N GLU A 63 5.15 4.61 -14.79
CA GLU A 63 3.87 4.54 -15.48
C GLU A 63 2.79 3.93 -14.59
N ASN A 64 3.10 2.86 -13.87
CA ASN A 64 2.13 2.24 -12.97
C ASN A 64 1.79 3.15 -11.79
N SER A 65 2.76 3.87 -11.23
CA SER A 65 2.50 4.85 -10.17
C SER A 65 1.63 6.01 -10.66
N ARG A 66 1.85 6.48 -11.90
CA ARG A 66 1.04 7.49 -12.56
C ARG A 66 -0.40 7.02 -12.76
N ILE A 67 -0.59 5.78 -13.22
CA ILE A 67 -1.92 5.16 -13.38
C ILE A 67 -2.64 5.08 -12.03
N LEU A 68 -1.96 4.63 -10.96
CA LEU A 68 -2.53 4.60 -9.62
C LEU A 68 -2.93 6.00 -9.12
N ALA A 69 -2.12 7.02 -9.41
CA ALA A 69 -2.45 8.40 -9.06
C ALA A 69 -3.72 8.89 -9.77
N GLU A 70 -3.90 8.58 -11.05
CA GLU A 70 -5.15 8.87 -11.78
C GLU A 70 -6.34 8.15 -11.15
N TYR A 71 -6.18 6.89 -10.74
CA TYR A 71 -7.23 6.15 -10.06
C TYR A 71 -7.55 6.67 -8.67
N ALA A 72 -6.56 7.16 -7.93
CA ALA A 72 -6.79 7.82 -6.65
C ALA A 72 -7.70 9.05 -6.83
N ALA A 73 -7.44 9.86 -7.87
CA ALA A 73 -8.28 11.00 -8.22
C ALA A 73 -9.69 10.59 -8.63
N LEU A 74 -9.83 9.54 -9.47
CA LEU A 74 -11.14 9.01 -9.87
C LEU A 74 -11.93 8.44 -8.69
N ALA A 75 -11.30 7.63 -7.85
CA ALA A 75 -11.92 7.05 -6.66
C ALA A 75 -12.41 8.15 -5.72
N ARG A 76 -11.59 9.19 -5.49
CA ARG A 76 -12.00 10.35 -4.70
C ARG A 76 -13.18 11.10 -5.33
N ALA A 77 -13.18 11.29 -6.65
CA ALA A 77 -14.27 11.95 -7.36
C ALA A 77 -15.62 11.19 -7.19
N GLU A 78 -15.56 9.86 -7.06
CA GLU A 78 -16.70 8.98 -6.75
C GLU A 78 -17.01 8.89 -5.24
N GLY A 79 -16.29 9.63 -4.40
CA GLY A 79 -16.53 9.72 -2.96
C GLY A 79 -15.87 8.64 -2.10
N ALA A 80 -14.85 7.95 -2.63
CA ALA A 80 -14.09 6.98 -1.84
C ALA A 80 -13.18 7.65 -0.79
N ASP A 81 -13.12 7.03 0.39
CA ASP A 81 -12.21 7.37 1.48
C ASP A 81 -10.85 6.66 1.35
N LEU A 82 -10.86 5.50 0.69
CA LEU A 82 -9.73 4.58 0.57
C LEU A 82 -9.72 3.97 -0.84
N LEU A 83 -8.56 3.92 -1.48
CA LEU A 83 -8.30 3.12 -2.67
C LEU A 83 -7.29 2.01 -2.36
N VAL A 84 -7.62 0.78 -2.72
CA VAL A 84 -6.71 -0.38 -2.63
C VAL A 84 -6.30 -0.81 -4.04
N ALA A 85 -5.00 -0.78 -4.31
CA ALA A 85 -4.40 -1.30 -5.53
C ALA A 85 -4.06 -2.80 -5.38
N PRO A 86 -3.95 -3.56 -6.50
CA PRO A 86 -3.62 -4.98 -6.43
C PRO A 86 -2.15 -5.19 -6.04
N GLU A 87 -1.86 -6.42 -5.60
CA GLU A 87 -0.48 -6.86 -5.43
C GLU A 87 0.21 -6.79 -6.79
N TYR A 88 1.46 -6.32 -6.81
CA TYR A 88 2.20 -6.04 -8.04
C TYR A 88 1.58 -4.99 -8.97
N GLY A 89 0.65 -4.16 -8.48
CA GLY A 89 0.16 -3.01 -9.25
C GLY A 89 1.31 -2.14 -9.74
N VAL A 90 2.24 -1.76 -8.85
CA VAL A 90 3.35 -0.88 -9.22
C VAL A 90 4.50 -1.63 -9.93
N PRO A 91 5.08 -2.71 -9.35
CA PRO A 91 6.24 -3.38 -9.96
C PRO A 91 5.88 -4.34 -11.09
N SER A 92 4.59 -4.59 -11.35
CA SER A 92 4.08 -5.62 -12.26
C SER A 92 4.49 -7.05 -11.89
N LEU A 93 3.94 -8.04 -12.62
CA LEU A 93 4.30 -9.45 -12.46
C LEU A 93 5.72 -9.79 -12.96
N MET A 94 6.48 -8.78 -13.40
CA MET A 94 7.89 -8.93 -13.77
C MET A 94 8.78 -9.41 -12.62
N ILE A 95 8.33 -9.33 -11.37
CA ILE A 95 9.02 -9.94 -10.21
C ILE A 95 9.37 -11.42 -10.41
N PHE A 96 8.62 -12.14 -11.23
CA PHE A 96 8.89 -13.56 -11.52
C PHE A 96 9.94 -13.78 -12.61
N GLN A 97 10.58 -12.71 -13.11
CA GLN A 97 11.68 -12.76 -14.09
C GLN A 97 13.01 -12.44 -13.36
N LEU A 98 14.03 -13.26 -13.63
CA LEU A 98 15.19 -13.50 -12.74
C LEU A 98 16.45 -12.73 -13.16
N ASP A 99 16.40 -11.41 -13.25
CA ASP A 99 17.58 -10.59 -13.56
C ASP A 99 17.92 -9.57 -12.47
N ASP A 100 19.21 -9.18 -12.42
CA ASP A 100 19.71 -8.13 -11.51
C ASP A 100 19.03 -6.78 -11.79
N GLU A 101 18.43 -6.63 -12.98
CA GLU A 101 17.64 -5.48 -13.42
C GLU A 101 16.38 -5.29 -12.56
N PHE A 102 15.85 -6.37 -11.95
CA PHE A 102 14.74 -6.31 -10.99
C PHE A 102 14.96 -5.29 -9.86
N PHE A 103 16.19 -5.13 -9.37
CA PHE A 103 16.46 -4.24 -8.24
C PHE A 103 16.30 -2.75 -8.59
N THR A 104 16.31 -2.40 -9.88
CA THR A 104 16.03 -1.03 -10.33
C THR A 104 14.58 -0.60 -10.07
N MET A 105 13.67 -1.57 -9.90
CA MET A 105 12.26 -1.33 -9.56
C MET A 105 12.01 -1.13 -8.06
N ALA A 106 12.95 -1.54 -7.21
CA ALA A 106 12.75 -1.52 -5.77
C ALA A 106 12.66 -0.08 -5.22
N GLN A 107 11.93 0.09 -4.13
CA GLN A 107 11.61 1.38 -3.53
C GLN A 107 12.09 1.44 -2.09
N PHE A 108 12.50 2.63 -1.65
CA PHE A 108 12.84 2.90 -0.26
C PHE A 108 11.58 3.23 0.52
N VAL A 109 11.14 2.30 1.37
CA VAL A 109 9.90 2.47 2.16
C VAL A 109 10.23 2.86 3.61
N PRO A 110 9.91 4.08 4.06
CA PRO A 110 10.25 4.55 5.40
C PRO A 110 9.54 3.74 6.49
N ASN A 111 10.13 3.71 7.68
CA ASN A 111 9.41 3.26 8.88
C ASN A 111 8.22 4.22 9.15
N PRO A 112 6.98 3.72 9.29
CA PRO A 112 5.79 4.53 9.59
C PRO A 112 5.87 5.39 10.86
N ASP A 113 6.75 5.08 11.80
CA ASP A 113 7.00 5.88 13.01
C ASP A 113 7.63 7.24 12.69
N LEU A 114 8.30 7.37 11.54
CA LEU A 114 8.89 8.62 11.09
C LEU A 114 7.84 9.63 10.62
N LYS A 115 6.60 9.18 10.34
CA LYS A 115 5.54 10.00 9.74
C LYS A 115 6.06 10.77 8.52
N ALA A 116 6.83 10.08 7.69
CA ALA A 116 7.40 10.66 6.49
C ALA A 116 6.30 10.92 5.46
N VAL A 117 6.37 12.07 4.79
CA VAL A 117 5.56 12.43 3.63
C VAL A 117 6.48 12.41 2.41
N PRO A 118 6.58 11.29 1.67
CA PRO A 118 7.46 11.22 0.50
C PRO A 118 7.21 12.31 -0.55
N CYS A 119 5.99 12.83 -0.65
CA CYS A 119 5.65 13.93 -1.56
C CYS A 119 6.51 15.19 -1.35
N ASP A 120 6.86 15.49 -0.09
CA ASP A 120 7.63 16.68 0.31
C ASP A 120 9.14 16.51 0.09
N LEU A 121 9.59 15.32 -0.29
CA LEU A 121 11.01 15.06 -0.53
C LEU A 121 11.48 15.77 -1.80
N ASP A 122 12.34 16.77 -1.61
CA ASP A 122 13.10 17.41 -2.70
C ASP A 122 14.34 16.57 -3.05
N ILE A 123 14.10 15.33 -3.46
CA ILE A 123 15.16 14.37 -3.80
C ILE A 123 14.77 13.69 -5.13
N ASP A 124 15.77 13.56 -6.01
CA ASP A 124 15.67 12.93 -7.32
C ASP A 124 16.49 11.61 -7.41
N PRO A 125 16.24 10.58 -6.58
CA PRO A 125 16.73 9.23 -6.85
C PRO A 125 15.61 8.34 -7.41
N GLY A 126 15.95 7.40 -8.28
CA GLY A 126 14.99 6.47 -8.90
C GLY A 126 14.21 5.61 -7.89
N ASN A 127 14.85 5.14 -6.81
CA ASN A 127 14.24 4.24 -5.82
C ASN A 127 13.30 4.93 -4.81
N ILE A 128 12.86 6.17 -5.06
CA ILE A 128 11.77 6.81 -4.32
C ILE A 128 10.60 7.23 -5.21
N GLU A 129 10.69 6.96 -6.51
CA GLU A 129 9.79 7.54 -7.50
C GLU A 129 8.32 7.14 -7.28
N ALA A 130 8.04 5.86 -7.03
CA ALA A 130 6.68 5.41 -6.71
C ALA A 130 6.22 5.96 -5.36
N MET A 131 7.08 5.91 -4.34
CA MET A 131 6.76 6.40 -3.01
C MET A 131 6.31 7.86 -3.04
N ARG A 132 7.05 8.70 -3.78
CA ARG A 132 6.74 10.12 -3.95
C ARG A 132 5.46 10.33 -4.75
N THR A 133 5.32 9.66 -5.89
CA THR A 133 4.15 9.80 -6.77
C THR A 133 2.86 9.42 -6.04
N LEU A 134 2.87 8.28 -5.33
CA LEU A 134 1.69 7.79 -4.61
C LEU A 134 1.39 8.60 -3.35
N SER A 135 2.42 9.08 -2.64
CA SER A 135 2.26 10.02 -1.53
C SER A 135 1.61 11.32 -1.99
N CYS A 136 2.07 11.90 -3.11
CA CYS A 136 1.45 13.09 -3.68
C CYS A 136 0.01 12.84 -4.13
N ALA A 137 -0.26 11.70 -4.78
CA ALA A 137 -1.61 11.36 -5.18
C ALA A 137 -2.57 11.25 -3.99
N ALA A 138 -2.14 10.64 -2.89
CA ALA A 138 -2.91 10.56 -1.66
C ALA A 138 -3.18 11.94 -1.04
N LEU A 139 -2.14 12.80 -0.98
CA LEU A 139 -2.22 14.17 -0.47
C LEU A 139 -3.15 15.06 -1.31
N GLU A 140 -2.94 15.11 -2.63
CA GLU A 140 -3.68 15.98 -3.55
C GLU A 140 -5.17 15.62 -3.64
N ASN A 141 -5.50 14.33 -3.45
CA ASN A 141 -6.87 13.83 -3.51
C ASN A 141 -7.47 13.57 -2.13
N GLU A 142 -6.76 13.89 -1.04
CA GLU A 142 -7.17 13.66 0.35
C GLU A 142 -7.74 12.24 0.55
N ILE A 143 -7.09 11.20 0.01
CA ILE A 143 -7.59 9.83 0.00
C ILE A 143 -6.56 8.90 0.65
N TYR A 144 -7.01 7.90 1.41
CA TYR A 144 -6.11 6.82 1.79
C TYR A 144 -5.77 5.97 0.57
N LEU A 145 -4.49 5.69 0.37
CA LEU A 145 -4.03 4.88 -0.76
C LEU A 145 -3.23 3.69 -0.24
N VAL A 146 -3.60 2.49 -0.67
CA VAL A 146 -2.87 1.25 -0.38
C VAL A 146 -2.28 0.72 -1.66
N ALA A 147 -0.98 0.50 -1.66
CA ALA A 147 -0.25 -0.01 -2.81
C ALA A 147 0.87 -0.96 -2.39
N ASP A 148 1.16 -1.92 -3.25
CA ASP A 148 2.20 -2.91 -3.04
C ASP A 148 3.43 -2.54 -3.89
N LEU A 149 4.60 -2.61 -3.25
CA LEU A 149 5.90 -2.23 -3.80
C LEU A 149 6.90 -3.35 -3.54
N ILE A 150 8.00 -3.34 -4.29
CA ILE A 150 9.21 -4.06 -3.89
C ILE A 150 10.02 -3.13 -3.01
N GLU A 151 10.18 -3.47 -1.75
CA GLU A 151 10.99 -2.67 -0.82
C GLU A 151 12.47 -3.06 -0.92
N ALA A 152 13.36 -2.08 -0.93
CA ALA A 152 14.79 -2.27 -0.70
C ALA A 152 15.16 -1.78 0.71
N SER A 153 15.46 -2.72 1.60
CA SER A 153 15.79 -2.46 3.01
C SER A 153 17.32 -2.54 3.21
N PRO A 154 18.01 -1.45 3.60
CA PRO A 154 19.46 -1.45 3.67
C PRO A 154 19.97 -2.34 4.80
N CYS A 155 20.93 -3.22 4.49
CA CYS A 155 21.56 -4.15 5.45
C CYS A 155 23.07 -3.94 5.61
N ARG A 156 23.64 -2.90 4.98
CA ARG A 156 25.03 -2.45 5.15
C ARG A 156 25.08 -0.95 5.50
N ASN A 157 26.18 -0.53 6.11
CA ASN A 157 26.35 0.86 6.52
C ASN A 157 26.36 1.83 5.32
N ASP A 158 27.06 1.47 4.24
CA ASP A 158 27.15 2.28 3.03
C ASP A 158 25.78 2.46 2.35
N THR A 159 24.98 1.39 2.24
CA THR A 159 23.62 1.48 1.69
C THR A 159 22.63 2.19 2.60
N ALA A 160 22.85 2.15 3.92
CA ALA A 160 22.06 2.91 4.88
C ALA A 160 22.40 4.41 4.87
N GLU A 161 23.65 4.79 4.58
CA GLU A 161 24.06 6.19 4.42
C GLU A 161 23.41 6.86 3.19
N SER A 162 23.19 6.11 2.12
CA SER A 162 22.49 6.60 0.92
C SER A 162 20.96 6.52 1.01
N TYR A 163 20.42 5.91 2.07
CA TYR A 163 18.99 5.75 2.27
C TYR A 163 18.37 7.10 2.72
N PRO A 164 17.31 7.60 2.06
CA PRO A 164 16.81 8.96 2.29
C PRO A 164 16.07 9.14 3.61
N PHE A 165 15.79 8.04 4.32
CA PHE A 165 15.09 8.06 5.60
C PHE A 165 16.02 7.61 6.74
N LYS A 166 15.78 8.13 7.95
CA LYS A 166 16.49 7.61 9.12
C LYS A 166 16.13 6.13 9.31
N THR A 167 17.11 5.24 9.25
CA THR A 167 16.88 3.80 9.37
C THR A 167 17.92 3.10 10.24
N SER A 168 17.57 1.93 10.75
CA SER A 168 18.53 0.95 11.25
C SER A 168 18.86 -0.05 10.15
N LEU A 169 20.02 -0.72 10.25
CA LEU A 169 20.33 -1.84 9.36
C LEU A 169 19.29 -2.94 9.52
N ASP A 170 18.87 -3.49 8.39
CA ASP A 170 18.12 -4.73 8.36
C ASP A 170 19.05 -5.90 8.62
N THR A 171 18.78 -6.64 9.70
CA THR A 171 19.56 -7.79 10.12
C THR A 171 18.72 -9.07 10.16
N ALA A 172 17.56 -9.07 9.50
CA ALA A 172 16.67 -10.23 9.47
C ALA A 172 17.29 -11.42 8.73
N TYR A 173 18.13 -11.13 7.72
CA TYR A 173 18.77 -12.10 6.85
C TYR A 173 20.25 -11.77 6.62
N GLU A 174 20.98 -12.73 6.07
CA GLU A 174 22.33 -12.48 5.54
C GLU A 174 22.24 -11.43 4.43
N CYS A 175 23.08 -10.41 4.52
CA CYS A 175 22.99 -9.25 3.65
C CYS A 175 23.60 -9.55 2.26
N PRO A 176 22.80 -9.50 1.17
CA PRO A 176 23.29 -9.76 -0.18
C PRO A 176 24.38 -8.78 -0.62
N ASP A 177 25.06 -9.10 -1.73
CA ASP A 177 26.10 -8.25 -2.32
C ASP A 177 25.61 -6.87 -2.76
N THR A 178 24.33 -6.76 -3.09
CA THR A 178 23.63 -5.50 -3.37
C THR A 178 23.55 -4.57 -2.16
N GLY A 179 23.73 -5.08 -0.94
CA GLY A 179 23.61 -4.34 0.31
C GLY A 179 22.18 -4.03 0.75
N TYR A 180 21.18 -4.63 0.09
CA TYR A 180 19.75 -4.51 0.42
C TYR A 180 19.10 -5.89 0.54
N ILE A 181 18.17 -6.02 1.48
CA ILE A 181 17.21 -7.11 1.53
C ILE A 181 15.91 -6.64 0.88
N TYR A 182 15.33 -7.48 0.02
CA TYR A 182 14.14 -7.14 -0.74
C TYR A 182 12.90 -7.83 -0.22
N TYR A 183 11.80 -7.09 -0.17
CA TYR A 183 10.52 -7.58 0.34
C TYR A 183 9.39 -7.20 -0.62
N ASN A 184 8.37 -8.05 -0.71
CA ASN A 184 7.06 -7.64 -1.20
C ASN A 184 6.35 -6.90 -0.05
N THR A 185 6.10 -5.61 -0.23
CA THR A 185 5.68 -4.71 0.85
C THR A 185 4.44 -3.92 0.46
N GLN A 186 3.39 -4.04 1.28
CA GLN A 186 2.19 -3.21 1.20
C GLN A 186 2.37 -1.96 2.05
N VAL A 187 2.07 -0.81 1.46
CA VAL A 187 2.27 0.51 2.05
C VAL A 187 0.94 1.25 2.08
N VAL A 188 0.67 1.94 3.18
CA VAL A 188 -0.53 2.77 3.34
C VAL A 188 -0.11 4.23 3.47
N TYR A 189 -0.64 5.06 2.56
CA TYR A 189 -0.56 6.51 2.60
C TYR A 189 -1.86 7.06 3.18
N ASP A 190 -1.77 8.00 4.12
CA ASP A 190 -2.94 8.73 4.62
C ASP A 190 -3.33 9.90 3.70
N ARG A 191 -4.40 10.62 4.05
CA ARG A 191 -4.90 11.78 3.29
C ARG A 191 -3.92 12.95 3.20
N HIS A 192 -2.85 12.94 3.98
CA HIS A 192 -1.76 13.92 3.92
C HIS A 192 -0.53 13.37 3.19
N GLY A 193 -0.66 12.24 2.50
CA GLY A 193 0.47 11.56 1.85
C GLY A 193 1.46 10.92 2.82
N THR A 194 1.15 10.85 4.11
CA THR A 194 2.04 10.28 5.13
C THR A 194 2.04 8.77 5.05
N VAL A 195 3.21 8.14 5.10
CA VAL A 195 3.30 6.68 5.26
C VAL A 195 2.92 6.30 6.69
N ILE A 196 1.79 5.60 6.85
CA ILE A 196 1.23 5.24 8.16
C ILE A 196 1.23 3.74 8.44
N ALA A 197 1.45 2.91 7.42
CA ALA A 197 1.67 1.48 7.57
C ALA A 197 2.66 0.97 6.52
N ARG A 198 3.43 -0.05 6.91
CA ARG A 198 4.39 -0.77 6.06
C ARG A 198 4.38 -2.22 6.52
N TYR A 199 3.91 -3.10 5.66
CA TYR A 199 3.80 -4.53 5.95
C TYR A 199 4.50 -5.36 4.86
N ARG A 200 5.48 -6.15 5.25
CA ARG A 200 6.20 -7.09 4.38
C ARG A 200 5.50 -8.45 4.38
N LYS A 201 5.15 -8.95 3.20
CA LYS A 201 4.47 -10.24 2.98
C LYS A 201 5.18 -11.37 3.73
N LYS A 202 4.44 -12.11 4.55
CA LYS A 202 4.99 -13.21 5.36
C LYS A 202 4.96 -14.55 4.64
N ASN A 203 3.90 -14.81 3.88
CA ASN A 203 3.68 -16.09 3.24
C ASN A 203 3.85 -15.94 1.74
N LEU A 204 5.08 -16.13 1.27
CA LEU A 204 5.44 -16.07 -0.15
C LEU A 204 4.79 -17.21 -0.96
N PHE A 205 4.45 -16.93 -2.21
CA PHE A 205 3.96 -17.83 -3.25
C PHE A 205 4.98 -17.95 -4.41
N GLY A 206 6.25 -18.20 -4.07
CA GLY A 206 7.31 -18.41 -5.07
C GLY A 206 7.90 -17.13 -5.67
N GLU A 207 7.69 -15.99 -5.03
CA GLU A 207 8.39 -14.75 -5.36
C GLU A 207 9.88 -14.90 -5.03
N TYR A 208 10.72 -14.89 -6.06
CA TYR A 208 12.16 -14.76 -5.92
C TYR A 208 12.58 -13.55 -6.76
N PRO A 209 13.44 -12.63 -6.28
CA PRO A 209 14.38 -12.79 -5.16
C PRO A 209 13.96 -12.20 -3.80
N VAL A 210 12.68 -11.86 -3.59
CA VAL A 210 12.24 -11.28 -2.29
C VAL A 210 12.24 -12.30 -1.16
N LEU A 211 12.44 -11.83 0.07
CA LEU A 211 12.41 -12.64 1.29
C LEU A 211 11.12 -12.40 2.09
N PRO A 212 10.68 -13.37 2.91
CA PRO A 212 9.49 -13.19 3.73
C PRO A 212 9.71 -12.16 4.84
N GLY A 213 8.66 -11.41 5.20
CA GLY A 213 8.68 -10.50 6.34
C GLY A 213 8.84 -11.24 7.66
N THR A 214 9.70 -10.73 8.55
CA THR A 214 9.96 -11.30 9.89
C THR A 214 9.41 -10.45 11.04
N GLU A 215 8.79 -9.33 10.70
CA GLU A 215 8.30 -8.33 11.65
C GLU A 215 7.03 -8.76 12.39
N SER A 216 6.68 -8.05 13.47
CA SER A 216 5.44 -8.31 14.22
C SER A 216 4.21 -8.12 13.34
N ASP A 217 3.13 -8.85 13.60
CA ASP A 217 1.83 -8.60 12.97
C ASP A 217 1.28 -7.20 13.26
N ASP A 218 1.80 -6.50 14.27
CA ASP A 218 1.43 -5.11 14.57
C ASP A 218 1.79 -4.15 13.42
N THR A 219 2.81 -4.48 12.62
CA THR A 219 3.19 -3.69 11.44
C THR A 219 2.12 -3.69 10.35
N ALA A 220 1.26 -4.70 10.36
CA ALA A 220 0.12 -4.82 9.46
C ALA A 220 -1.09 -4.01 9.94
N ILE A 221 -1.00 -3.21 11.01
CA ILE A 221 -2.15 -2.51 11.59
C ILE A 221 -2.03 -1.00 11.40
N PHE A 222 -3.12 -0.35 11.01
CA PHE A 222 -3.24 1.10 11.07
C PHE A 222 -4.67 1.53 11.39
N THR A 223 -4.81 2.75 11.88
CA THR A 223 -6.10 3.37 12.18
C THR A 223 -6.29 4.63 11.36
N THR A 224 -7.47 4.80 10.78
CA THR A 224 -7.82 5.96 9.96
C THR A 224 -8.38 7.12 10.78
N ASP A 225 -8.45 8.30 10.18
CA ASP A 225 -9.05 9.50 10.74
C ASP A 225 -10.58 9.36 10.95
N PHE A 226 -11.22 8.47 10.18
CA PHE A 226 -12.62 8.08 10.35
C PHE A 226 -12.82 6.98 11.42
N GLY A 227 -11.75 6.54 12.11
CA GLY A 227 -11.86 5.70 13.31
C GLY A 227 -11.99 4.20 13.05
N VAL A 228 -11.67 3.73 11.83
CA VAL A 228 -11.58 2.29 11.55
C VAL A 228 -10.13 1.85 11.68
N THR A 229 -9.92 0.73 12.38
CA THR A 229 -8.64 0.05 12.44
C THR A 229 -8.65 -1.09 11.45
N PHE A 230 -7.69 -1.10 10.53
CA PHE A 230 -7.52 -2.15 9.54
C PHE A 230 -6.34 -3.05 9.91
N THR A 231 -6.40 -4.30 9.46
CA THR A 231 -5.20 -5.15 9.32
C THR A 231 -4.93 -5.44 7.85
N LEU A 232 -3.67 -5.45 7.50
CA LEU A 232 -3.15 -5.71 6.16
C LEU A 232 -2.84 -7.20 5.99
N GLN A 233 -2.94 -7.68 4.75
CA GLN A 233 -2.37 -8.94 4.29
C GLN A 233 -2.17 -8.88 2.78
N ILE A 234 -1.29 -9.73 2.25
CA ILE A 234 -0.99 -9.77 0.82
C ILE A 234 -1.23 -11.19 0.30
N CYS A 235 -2.16 -11.32 -0.65
CA CYS A 235 -2.38 -12.52 -1.47
C CYS A 235 -2.39 -13.83 -0.65
N PHE A 236 -1.34 -14.64 -0.76
CA PHE A 236 -1.24 -15.96 -0.12
C PHE A 236 -1.23 -15.92 1.42
N ASP A 237 -1.04 -14.75 2.03
CA ASP A 237 -1.27 -14.56 3.47
C ASP A 237 -2.70 -14.95 3.90
N ILE A 238 -3.71 -14.82 3.03
CA ILE A 238 -5.11 -15.18 3.35
C ILE A 238 -5.29 -16.65 3.76
N GLY A 239 -4.38 -17.52 3.31
CA GLY A 239 -4.37 -18.94 3.66
C GLY A 239 -3.68 -19.26 5.00
N HIS A 240 -3.17 -18.25 5.71
CA HIS A 240 -2.28 -18.43 6.86
C HIS A 240 -2.80 -17.71 8.11
N TYR A 241 -2.32 -18.14 9.28
CA TYR A 241 -2.74 -17.54 10.56
C TYR A 241 -2.18 -16.12 10.76
N HIS A 242 -0.98 -15.85 10.25
CA HIS A 242 -0.34 -14.53 10.33
C HIS A 242 -0.37 -13.83 8.96
N PRO A 243 -0.58 -12.51 8.90
CA PRO A 243 -0.79 -11.60 10.04
C PRO A 243 -2.28 -11.34 10.35
N ALA A 244 -3.14 -11.29 9.33
CA ALA A 244 -4.48 -10.71 9.45
C ALA A 244 -5.39 -11.55 10.34
N LEU A 245 -5.41 -12.88 10.18
CA LEU A 245 -6.25 -13.74 11.01
C LEU A 245 -5.85 -13.64 12.50
N ASN A 246 -4.56 -13.60 12.81
CA ASN A 246 -4.09 -13.38 14.17
C ASN A 246 -4.56 -12.03 14.71
N ASN A 247 -4.47 -10.95 13.93
CA ASN A 247 -4.94 -9.62 14.31
C ASN A 247 -6.46 -9.57 14.53
N VAL A 248 -7.25 -10.23 13.67
CA VAL A 248 -8.70 -10.38 13.85
C VAL A 248 -9.02 -11.10 15.17
N VAL A 249 -8.38 -12.25 15.42
CA VAL A 249 -8.67 -13.10 16.59
C VAL A 249 -8.20 -12.47 17.90
N THR A 250 -7.00 -11.88 17.91
CA THR A 250 -6.36 -11.43 19.16
C THR A 250 -6.61 -9.96 19.49
N ARG A 251 -6.88 -9.12 18.48
CA ARG A 251 -7.12 -7.67 18.65
C ARG A 251 -8.55 -7.24 18.31
N GLY A 252 -9.38 -8.14 17.78
CA GLY A 252 -10.78 -7.84 17.45
C GLY A 252 -10.94 -6.91 16.25
N ILE A 253 -9.92 -6.81 15.39
CA ILE A 253 -9.99 -6.02 14.15
C ILE A 253 -11.00 -6.68 13.22
N THR A 254 -11.88 -5.87 12.62
CA THR A 254 -12.98 -6.34 11.76
C THR A 254 -12.72 -6.10 10.27
N ASP A 255 -11.82 -5.19 9.94
CA ASP A 255 -11.60 -4.71 8.58
C ASP A 255 -10.21 -5.16 8.10
N VAL A 256 -10.20 -5.93 7.01
CA VAL A 256 -8.98 -6.52 6.44
C VAL A 256 -8.79 -5.98 5.03
N ILE A 257 -7.62 -5.39 4.77
CA ILE A 257 -7.22 -4.98 3.42
C ILE A 257 -6.37 -6.10 2.82
N THR A 258 -6.72 -6.50 1.60
CA THR A 258 -5.99 -7.55 0.87
C THR A 258 -5.68 -7.06 -0.54
N SER A 259 -4.40 -6.82 -0.80
CA SER A 259 -3.87 -6.71 -2.15
C SER A 259 -3.57 -8.11 -2.66
N SER A 260 -3.92 -8.41 -3.92
CA SER A 260 -3.71 -9.76 -4.46
C SER A 260 -3.44 -9.76 -5.96
N ALA A 261 -2.52 -10.63 -6.38
CA ALA A 261 -2.32 -11.06 -7.75
C ALA A 261 -2.61 -12.57 -7.83
N TRP A 262 -3.86 -12.91 -7.56
CA TRP A 262 -4.31 -14.28 -7.43
C TRP A 262 -4.41 -14.97 -8.79
N VAL A 263 -3.97 -16.23 -8.84
CA VAL A 263 -4.24 -17.12 -9.98
C VAL A 263 -5.34 -18.09 -9.57
N ASP A 264 -6.47 -18.04 -10.28
CA ASP A 264 -7.56 -18.98 -10.07
C ASP A 264 -7.11 -20.40 -10.45
N MET A 265 -7.12 -21.31 -9.47
CA MET A 265 -6.94 -22.74 -9.70
C MET A 265 -8.30 -23.43 -9.59
N LEU A 266 -8.81 -23.89 -10.73
CA LEU A 266 -10.07 -24.64 -10.86
C LEU A 266 -9.88 -26.15 -10.68
#